data_AF-A0A7V8FHA7-F1
#
_entry.id   AF-A0A7V8FHA7-F1
#
_cell.length_a   1.000
_cell.length_b   1.000
_cell.length_c   1.000
_cell.angle_alpha   90.00
_cell.angle_beta   90.00
_cell.angle_gamma   90.00
#
_symmetry.space_group_name_H-M   'P 1'
#
loop_
_entity.id
_entity.type
_entity.pdbx_description
1 polymer ?
#
loop_
_entity_poly.entity_id
_entity_poly.type
_entity_poly.pdbx_seq_one_letter_code
_entity_poly.pdbx_strand_id
1 'polypeptide(L)'
;MWSRALAGIVAGFLLAAALTGLVAWLPPGPWQRALVPSLIAFIPLWMLAALWAFSFRSGAHAWNALGLATVAAFGLLWLLRLTGAVQ
;
A
#
# COMPACT_ATOMS: atom_id res chain seq x y z
N MET A 1 -14.47 -17.06 4.29
CA MET A 1 -13.45 -16.32 5.06
C MET A 1 -12.10 -16.27 4.33
N TRP A 2 -11.64 -17.38 3.75
CA TRP A 2 -10.41 -17.47 2.95
C TRP A 2 -10.25 -16.42 1.85
N SER A 3 -11.31 -16.09 1.09
CA SER A 3 -11.23 -15.04 0.05
C SER A 3 -10.81 -13.67 0.60
N ARG A 4 -11.25 -13.30 1.82
CA ARG A 4 -10.85 -12.06 2.49
C ARG A 4 -9.41 -12.13 3.00
N ALA A 5 -9.00 -13.29 3.52
CA ALA A 5 -7.61 -13.53 3.91
C ALA A 5 -6.67 -13.38 2.70
N LEU A 6 -7.03 -13.97 1.56
CA LEU A 6 -6.27 -13.83 0.31
C LEU A 6 -6.23 -12.38 -0.19
N ALA A 7 -7.33 -11.63 -0.08
CA ALA A 7 -7.34 -10.20 -0.40
C ALA A 7 -6.36 -9.42 0.48
N GLY A 8 -6.38 -9.66 1.80
CA GLY A 8 -5.44 -9.03 2.73
C GLY A 8 -3.99 -9.44 2.50
N ILE A 9 -3.73 -10.70 2.16
CA ILE A 9 -2.38 -11.20 1.86
C ILE A 9 -1.87 -10.60 0.56
N VAL A 10 -2.63 -10.70 -0.54
CA VAL A 10 -2.14 -10.31 -1.88
C VAL A 10 -2.32 -8.82 -2.11
N ALA A 11 -3.57 -8.33 -2.14
CA ALA A 11 -3.83 -6.92 -2.39
C ALA A 11 -3.35 -6.05 -1.24
N GLY A 12 -3.49 -6.50 0.02
CA GLY A 12 -2.95 -5.76 1.16
C GLY A 12 -1.42 -5.64 1.14
N PHE A 13 -0.68 -6.67 0.68
CA PHE A 13 0.77 -6.59 0.55
C PHE A 13 1.18 -5.55 -0.49
N LEU A 14 0.52 -5.57 -1.65
CA LEU A 14 0.77 -4.60 -2.72
C LEU A 14 0.42 -3.18 -2.28
N LEU A 15 -0.71 -3.01 -1.58
CA LEU A 15 -1.09 -1.72 -1.00
C LEU A 15 -0.04 -1.21 -0.01
N ALA A 16 0.42 -2.06 0.91
CA ALA A 16 1.46 -1.70 1.87
C ALA A 16 2.76 -1.29 1.16
N ALA A 17 3.16 -2.02 0.11
CA ALA A 17 4.34 -1.69 -0.68
C ALA A 17 4.23 -0.29 -1.30
N ALA A 18 3.09 -0.01 -1.95
CA ALA A 18 2.84 1.30 -2.55
C ALA A 18 2.81 2.42 -1.50
N LEU A 19 2.16 2.21 -0.36
CA LEU A 19 2.12 3.17 0.74
C LEU A 19 3.51 3.44 1.32
N THR A 20 4.34 2.41 1.52
CA THR A 20 5.73 2.62 1.97
C THR A 20 6.59 3.33 0.94
N GLY A 21 6.37 3.10 -0.36
CA GLY A 21 7.02 3.87 -1.42
C GLY A 21 6.62 5.34 -1.36
N LEU A 22 5.34 5.63 -1.14
CA LEU A 22 4.87 7.00 -0.93
C LEU A 22 5.54 7.63 0.31
N VAL A 23 5.62 6.92 1.43
CA VAL A 23 6.33 7.44 2.63
C VAL A 23 7.80 7.70 2.36
N ALA A 24 8.46 6.91 1.52
CA ALA A 24 9.86 7.10 1.18
C ALA A 24 10.12 8.33 0.28
N TRP A 25 9.17 8.65 -0.61
CA TRP A 25 9.39 9.62 -1.69
C TRP A 25 8.57 10.91 -1.59
N LEU A 26 7.50 10.95 -0.80
CA LEU A 26 6.69 12.16 -0.61
C LEU A 26 7.36 13.24 0.26
N PRO A 27 8.10 12.89 1.34
CA PRO A 27 8.75 13.89 2.17
C PRO A 27 9.84 14.65 1.40
N PRO A 28 9.95 15.98 1.57
CA PRO A 28 11.02 16.74 0.95
C PRO A 28 12.39 16.31 1.51
N GLY A 29 13.34 16.02 0.63
CA GLY A 29 14.72 15.70 0.99
C GLY A 29 15.23 14.37 0.42
N PRO A 30 16.43 13.91 0.85
CA PRO A 30 17.01 12.67 0.34
C PRO A 30 16.21 11.45 0.78
N TRP A 31 15.65 10.70 -0.18
CA TRP A 31 14.83 9.50 0.06
C TRP A 31 15.55 8.42 0.87
N GLN A 32 16.89 8.37 0.82
CA GLN A 32 17.69 7.41 1.58
C GLN A 32 17.45 7.50 3.10
N ARG A 33 17.10 8.70 3.60
CA ARG A 33 16.78 8.90 5.03
C ARG A 33 15.44 8.27 5.40
N ALA A 34 14.49 8.23 4.48
CA ALA A 34 13.17 7.67 4.69
C ALA A 34 13.09 6.17 4.37
N LEU A 35 14.10 5.59 3.71
CA LEU A 35 14.10 4.17 3.32
C LEU A 35 13.98 3.22 4.50
N VAL A 36 14.84 3.35 5.53
CA VAL A 36 14.81 2.43 6.68
C VAL A 36 13.49 2.54 7.45
N PRO A 37 12.99 3.74 7.81
CA PRO A 37 11.67 3.90 8.41
C PRO A 37 10.54 3.31 7.55
N SER A 38 10.59 3.47 6.22
CA SER A 38 9.58 2.95 5.31
C SER A 38 9.55 1.41 5.29
N LEU A 39 10.73 0.77 5.30
CA LEU A 39 10.84 -0.69 5.39
C LEU A 39 10.31 -1.22 6.73
N ILE A 40 10.56 -0.50 7.83
CA ILE A 40 10.01 -0.85 9.14
C ILE A 40 8.48 -0.71 9.14
N ALA A 41 7.96 0.36 8.51
CA ALA A 41 6.52 0.63 8.43
C ALA A 41 5.75 -0.35 7.53
N PHE A 42 6.45 -1.08 6.65
CA PHE A 42 5.84 -2.04 5.72
C PHE A 42 4.99 -3.10 6.42
N ILE A 43 5.58 -3.80 7.40
CA ILE A 43 4.89 -4.89 8.11
C ILE A 43 3.65 -4.38 8.88
N PRO A 44 3.75 -3.29 9.68
CA PRO A 44 2.57 -2.69 10.30
C PRO A 44 1.47 -2.30 9.30
N LEU A 45 1.84 -1.66 8.19
CA LEU A 45 0.87 -1.26 7.16
C LEU A 45 0.20 -2.47 6.51
N TRP A 46 0.96 -3.53 6.24
CA TRP A 46 0.42 -4.76 5.68
C TRP A 46 -0.54 -5.45 6.66
N MET A 47 -0.19 -5.51 7.95
CA MET A 47 -1.08 -6.04 8.98
C MET A 47 -2.38 -5.23 9.08
N LEU A 48 -2.30 -3.90 9.03
CA LEU A 48 -3.49 -3.02 9.01
C LEU A 48 -4.36 -3.26 7.78
N ALA A 49 -3.75 -3.41 6.59
CA ALA A 49 -4.47 -3.74 5.37
C ALA A 49 -5.13 -5.13 5.43
N ALA A 50 -4.45 -6.12 6.04
CA ALA A 50 -5.00 -7.44 6.27
C ALA A 50 -6.18 -7.41 7.25
N LEU A 51 -6.06 -6.67 8.37
CA LEU A 51 -7.16 -6.43 9.30
C LEU A 51 -8.35 -5.76 8.60
N TRP A 52 -8.08 -4.78 7.74
CA TRP A 52 -9.11 -4.07 7.00
C TRP A 52 -9.88 -4.99 6.04
N ALA A 53 -9.22 -5.99 5.43
CA ALA A 53 -9.90 -7.03 4.66
C ALA A 53 -10.97 -7.77 5.49
N PHE A 54 -10.72 -7.91 6.80
CA PHE A 54 -11.63 -8.52 7.76
C PHE A 54 -12.69 -7.54 8.34
N SER A 55 -12.73 -6.29 7.88
CA SER A 55 -13.85 -5.38 8.17
C SER A 55 -15.03 -5.57 7.21
N PHE A 56 -14.81 -6.13 6.01
CA PHE A 56 -15.86 -6.29 4.99
C PHE A 56 -16.69 -7.56 5.16
N ARG A 57 -18.01 -7.51 4.94
CA ARG A 57 -18.89 -8.69 5.04
C ARG A 57 -18.62 -9.78 3.99
N SER A 58 -18.08 -9.45 2.82
CA SER A 58 -17.85 -10.41 1.73
C SER A 58 -16.44 -10.29 1.14
N GLY A 59 -15.96 -11.39 0.54
CA GLY A 59 -14.67 -11.43 -0.15
C GLY A 59 -14.59 -10.49 -1.35
N ALA A 60 -15.66 -10.41 -2.15
CA ALA A 60 -15.71 -9.52 -3.31
C ALA A 60 -15.54 -8.04 -2.92
N HIS A 61 -16.20 -7.60 -1.84
CA HIS A 61 -16.04 -6.23 -1.35
C HIS A 61 -14.62 -5.96 -0.82
N ALA A 62 -14.01 -6.94 -0.13
CA ALA A 62 -12.62 -6.82 0.32
C ALA A 62 -11.64 -6.70 -0.86
N TRP A 63 -11.80 -7.54 -1.88
CA TRP A 63 -10.99 -7.49 -3.10
C TRP A 63 -11.15 -6.17 -3.86
N ASN A 64 -12.39 -5.70 -4.03
CA ASN A 64 -12.64 -4.42 -4.70
C ASN A 64 -12.03 -3.25 -3.92
N ALA A 65 -12.23 -3.18 -2.60
CA ALA A 65 -11.71 -2.08 -1.80
C ALA A 65 -10.17 -2.08 -1.75
N LEU A 66 -9.53 -3.21 -1.43
CA LEU A 66 -8.07 -3.30 -1.39
C LEU A 66 -7.44 -3.17 -2.78
N GLY A 67 -8.07 -3.77 -3.80
CA GLY A 67 -7.63 -3.67 -5.19
C GLY A 67 -7.68 -2.24 -5.71
N LEU A 68 -8.79 -1.53 -5.51
CA LEU A 68 -8.92 -0.11 -5.88
C LEU A 68 -7.91 0.75 -5.12
N ALA A 69 -7.74 0.54 -3.82
CA ALA A 69 -6.75 1.26 -3.03
C ALA A 69 -5.32 1.01 -3.55
N THR A 70 -5.01 -0.24 -3.90
CA THR A 70 -3.70 -0.62 -4.47
C THR A 70 -3.46 0.09 -5.79
N VAL A 71 -4.42 0.02 -6.72
CA VAL A 71 -4.33 0.69 -8.02
C VAL A 71 -4.21 2.19 -7.87
N ALA A 72 -4.96 2.81 -6.95
CA ALA A 72 -4.88 4.23 -6.66
C ALA A 72 -3.51 4.63 -6.09
N ALA A 73 -2.95 3.85 -5.15
CA ALA A 73 -1.64 4.13 -4.55
C ALA A 73 -0.50 4.02 -5.56
N PHE A 74 -0.50 2.97 -6.39
CA PHE A 74 0.46 2.84 -7.50
C PHE A 74 0.24 3.90 -8.59
N GLY A 75 -1.00 4.27 -8.87
CA GLY A 75 -1.33 5.36 -9.79
C GLY A 75 -0.76 6.68 -9.30
N LEU A 76 -0.86 6.97 -7.99
CA LEU A 76 -0.25 8.15 -7.40
C LEU A 76 1.27 8.13 -7.50
N LEU A 77 1.92 6.99 -7.19
CA LEU A 77 3.36 6.82 -7.39
C LEU A 77 3.78 7.04 -8.84
N TRP A 78 2.99 6.53 -9.78
CA TRP A 78 3.22 6.74 -11.20
C TRP A 78 3.11 8.22 -11.59
N LEU A 79 2.08 8.93 -11.12
CA LEU A 79 1.93 10.36 -11.35
C LEU A 79 3.10 11.16 -10.76
N LEU A 80 3.53 10.83 -9.54
CA LEU A 80 4.71 11.46 -8.91
C LEU A 80 6.01 11.20 -9.67
N ARG A 81 6.12 10.03 -10.30
CA ARG A 81 7.24 9.72 -11.20
C ARG A 81 7.18 10.59 -12.46
N LEU A 82 6.00 10.81 -13.04
CA LEU A 82 5.84 11.66 -14.22
C LEU A 82 6.15 13.13 -13.96
N THR A 83 5.96 13.63 -12.75
CA THR A 83 6.34 15.00 -12.38
C THR A 83 7.84 15.17 -12.14
N GLY A 84 8.62 14.08 -12.14
CA GLY A 84 10.05 14.10 -11.80
C GLY A 84 10.32 14.33 -10.31
N ALA A 85 9.28 14.32 -9.45
CA ALA A 85 9.42 14.46 -8.01
C ALA A 85 10.06 13.23 -7.36
N VAL A 86 10.07 12.10 -8.07
CA VAL A 86 10.53 10.79 -7.58
C VAL A 86 11.52 10.22 -8.58
N GLN A 87 12.72 9.85 -8.11
CA GLN A 87 13.81 9.28 -8.91
C GLN A 87 14.07 7.82 -8.57
#